data_AF-A0A559GBE8-F1
#
_entry.id   AF-A0A559GBE8-F1
#
_cell.length_a   1.000
_cell.length_b   1.000
_cell.length_c   1.000
_cell.angle_alpha   90.00
_cell.angle_beta   90.00
_cell.angle_gamma   90.00
#
_symmetry.space_group_name_H-M   'P 1'
#
loop_
_entity.id
_entity.type
_entity.pdbx_description
1 polymer ?
#
loop_
_entity_poly.entity_id
_entity_poly.type
_entity_poly.pdbx_seq_one_letter_code
_entity_poly.pdbx_strand_id
1 'polypeptide(L)'
;MKVVTLSEAISLIHSGDKVGISGFLGVGEPLELIEELVRQNQQDLTLVSVVTSQPGKEVGVGRLCENHQVTKYIAAHVGTSAAAQHDYFSGTMKVEFTPMGTVVERLHAAGAGLGAVLTPTGVGTILEDEHEKVTRNGKEYLIYDPLKIDVALIKATKADK
;
A
#
# COMPACT_ATOMS: atom_id res chain seq x y z
N MET A 1 14.62 20.78 -4.30
CA MET A 1 13.26 20.32 -3.92
C MET A 1 12.25 21.42 -4.22
N LYS A 2 11.07 21.10 -4.80
CA LYS A 2 10.00 22.09 -4.98
C LYS A 2 9.16 22.15 -3.71
N VAL A 3 9.04 23.32 -3.08
CA VAL A 3 8.13 23.53 -1.96
C VAL A 3 6.79 24.00 -2.53
N VAL A 4 5.72 23.27 -2.19
CA VAL A 4 4.35 23.56 -2.60
C VAL A 4 3.44 23.46 -1.39
N THR A 5 2.23 24.00 -1.51
CA THR A 5 1.21 23.82 -0.48
C THR A 5 0.68 22.38 -0.47
N LEU A 6 0.05 22.00 0.64
CA LEU A 6 -0.56 20.69 0.83
C LEU A 6 -1.60 20.38 -0.27
N SER A 7 -2.48 21.34 -0.55
CA SER A 7 -3.53 21.22 -1.57
C SER A 7 -2.95 21.03 -2.97
N GLU A 8 -1.92 21.80 -3.33
CA GLU A 8 -1.22 21.66 -4.62
C GLU A 8 -0.56 20.28 -4.74
N ALA A 9 0.09 19.78 -3.69
CA ALA A 9 0.73 18.47 -3.71
C ALA A 9 -0.28 17.34 -3.95
N ILE A 10 -1.40 17.35 -3.22
CA ILE A 10 -2.44 16.32 -3.32
C ILE A 10 -3.22 16.41 -4.63
N SER A 11 -3.36 17.60 -5.22
CA SER A 11 -4.03 17.78 -6.51
C SER A 11 -3.34 17.06 -7.68
N LEU A 12 -2.09 16.60 -7.48
CA LEU A 12 -1.36 15.78 -8.46
C LEU A 12 -1.79 14.31 -8.46
N ILE A 13 -2.51 13.87 -7.42
CA ILE A 13 -3.10 12.54 -7.35
C ILE A 13 -4.46 12.59 -8.05
N HIS A 14 -4.68 11.65 -8.95
CA HIS A 14 -5.93 11.49 -9.68
C HIS A 14 -6.71 10.28 -9.16
N SER A 15 -8.03 10.28 -9.38
CA SER A 15 -8.84 9.08 -9.15
C SER A 15 -8.31 7.93 -10.00
N GLY A 16 -8.27 6.72 -9.44
CA GLY A 16 -7.69 5.54 -10.08
C GLY A 16 -6.19 5.35 -9.86
N ASP A 17 -5.48 6.32 -9.28
CA ASP A 17 -4.04 6.20 -9.02
C ASP A 17 -3.74 5.11 -7.99
N LYS A 18 -2.56 4.49 -8.15
CA LYS A 18 -1.96 3.63 -7.13
C LYS A 18 -1.06 4.43 -6.23
N VAL A 19 -1.52 4.63 -5.00
CA VAL A 19 -0.87 5.50 -4.02
C VAL A 19 -0.12 4.65 -3.00
N GLY A 20 1.21 4.74 -3.01
CA GLY A 20 2.06 4.17 -1.97
C GLY A 20 2.15 5.11 -0.77
N ILE A 21 1.88 4.60 0.44
CA ILE A 21 1.90 5.41 1.66
C ILE A 21 2.90 4.83 2.65
N SER A 22 3.88 5.64 3.07
CA SER A 22 4.85 5.23 4.09
C SER A 22 4.21 5.18 5.47
N GLY A 23 4.65 4.26 6.32
CA GLY A 23 4.29 4.22 7.74
C GLY A 23 3.83 2.84 8.21
N PHE A 24 3.52 2.75 9.50
CA PHE A 24 3.09 1.54 10.17
C PHE A 24 2.11 1.86 11.29
N LEU A 25 0.83 1.52 11.13
CA LEU A 25 -0.23 1.78 12.11
C LEU A 25 -0.28 3.27 12.53
N GLY A 26 -0.23 4.19 11.57
CA GLY A 26 -0.18 5.64 11.82
C GLY A 26 1.19 6.20 12.23
N VAL A 27 2.16 5.35 12.58
CA VAL A 27 3.52 5.80 12.93
C VAL A 27 4.33 6.00 11.65
N GLY A 28 4.92 7.19 11.49
CA GLY A 28 5.66 7.53 10.28
C GLY A 28 4.77 7.81 9.06
N GLU A 29 3.44 7.84 9.24
CA GLU A 29 2.52 8.21 8.16
C GLU A 29 2.50 9.73 7.93
N PRO A 30 2.41 10.17 6.66
CA PRO A 30 2.25 11.57 6.31
C PRO A 30 0.79 12.02 6.54
N LEU A 31 0.38 12.11 7.81
CA LEU A 31 -1.02 12.31 8.21
C LEU A 31 -1.70 13.53 7.55
N GLU A 32 -1.01 14.66 7.43
CA GLU A 32 -1.58 15.86 6.79
C GLU A 32 -1.86 15.66 5.29
N LEU A 33 -0.96 14.96 4.58
CA LEU A 33 -1.16 14.59 3.17
C LEU A 33 -2.35 13.65 3.01
N ILE A 34 -2.53 12.72 3.94
CA ILE A 34 -3.65 11.76 3.90
C ILE A 34 -4.97 12.47 4.19
N GLU A 35 -5.06 13.33 5.21
CA GLU A 35 -6.30 14.07 5.50
C GLU A 35 -6.68 15.02 4.35
N GLU A 36 -5.70 15.63 3.68
CA GLU A 36 -5.98 16.43 2.50
C GLU A 36 -6.48 15.58 1.31
N LEU A 37 -5.92 14.38 1.10
CA LEU A 37 -6.43 13.43 0.12
C LEU A 37 -7.85 12.97 0.45
N VAL A 38 -8.16 12.81 1.73
CA VAL A 38 -9.53 12.56 2.20
C VAL A 38 -10.45 13.71 1.82
N ARG A 39 -10.04 14.94 2.14
CA ARG A 39 -10.81 16.16 1.88
C ARG A 39 -11.06 16.41 0.39
N GLN A 40 -10.06 16.15 -0.47
CA GLN A 40 -10.17 16.33 -1.92
C GLN A 40 -10.94 15.20 -2.62
N ASN A 41 -11.11 14.07 -1.94
CA ASN A 41 -12.06 13.02 -2.30
C ASN A 41 -11.80 12.34 -3.67
N GLN A 42 -10.54 12.23 -4.09
CA GLN A 42 -10.13 11.36 -5.21
C GLN A 42 -10.60 9.93 -4.94
N GLN A 43 -11.24 9.31 -5.92
CA GLN A 43 -11.91 8.01 -5.80
C GLN A 43 -11.13 6.90 -6.49
N ASP A 44 -11.60 5.66 -6.32
CA ASP A 44 -11.10 4.49 -7.04
C ASP A 44 -9.60 4.21 -6.85
N LEU A 45 -9.05 4.62 -5.70
CA LEU A 45 -7.63 4.50 -5.43
C LEU A 45 -7.24 3.05 -5.20
N THR A 46 -6.04 2.69 -5.68
CA THR A 46 -5.35 1.48 -5.21
C THR A 46 -4.35 1.88 -4.13
N LEU A 47 -4.60 1.52 -2.88
CA LEU A 47 -3.65 1.78 -1.80
C LEU A 47 -2.59 0.69 -1.69
N VAL A 48 -1.35 1.14 -1.47
CA VAL A 48 -0.22 0.26 -1.14
C VAL A 48 0.41 0.73 0.17
N SER A 49 0.21 -0.06 1.23
CA SER A 49 0.90 0.11 2.51
C SER A 49 1.02 -1.26 3.19
N VAL A 50 2.02 -1.43 4.06
CA VAL A 50 2.24 -2.72 4.72
C VAL A 50 1.11 -3.10 5.68
N VAL A 51 0.54 -2.12 6.38
CA VAL A 51 -0.55 -2.27 7.35
C VAL A 51 -1.52 -1.09 7.26
N THR A 52 -2.72 -1.27 7.82
CA THR A 52 -3.78 -0.26 7.94
C THR A 52 -3.61 0.63 9.17
N SER A 53 -4.73 1.15 9.70
CA SER A 53 -4.85 2.00 10.88
C SER A 53 -4.57 1.26 12.21
N GLN A 54 -4.57 2.02 13.31
CA GLN A 54 -4.51 1.50 14.67
C GLN A 54 -5.81 0.82 15.09
N PRO A 55 -5.77 -0.20 15.98
CA PRO A 55 -6.99 -0.81 16.51
C PRO A 55 -7.93 0.21 17.15
N GLY A 56 -9.21 0.19 16.75
CA GLY A 56 -10.26 0.99 17.37
C GLY A 56 -10.26 2.47 17.00
N LYS A 57 -9.46 2.90 16.01
CA LYS A 57 -9.45 4.26 15.48
C LYS A 57 -9.19 4.24 13.97
N GLU A 58 -9.83 5.12 13.22
CA GLU A 58 -9.44 5.39 11.84
C GLU A 58 -8.49 6.59 11.84
N VAL A 59 -7.21 6.33 11.55
CA VAL A 59 -6.16 7.34 11.40
C VAL A 59 -5.37 7.03 10.14
N GLY A 60 -4.81 8.06 9.52
CA GLY A 60 -3.97 7.90 8.34
C GLY A 60 -4.71 7.11 7.26
N VAL A 61 -4.12 6.03 6.74
CA VAL A 61 -4.73 5.22 5.65
C VAL A 61 -6.13 4.68 5.98
N GLY A 62 -6.47 4.50 7.27
CA GLY A 62 -7.81 4.10 7.68
C GLY A 62 -8.89 5.13 7.33
N ARG A 63 -8.53 6.42 7.32
CA ARG A 63 -9.45 7.52 6.98
C ARG A 63 -9.85 7.51 5.52
N LEU A 64 -8.96 7.06 4.62
CA LEU A 64 -9.29 6.85 3.21
C LEU A 64 -10.28 5.70 3.03
N CYS A 65 -10.17 4.65 3.86
CA CYS A 65 -11.13 3.54 3.87
C CYS A 65 -12.48 4.00 4.45
N GLU A 66 -12.47 4.76 5.55
CA GLU A 66 -13.68 5.35 6.16
C GLU A 66 -14.43 6.27 5.19
N ASN A 67 -13.70 6.97 4.32
CA ASN A 67 -14.27 7.83 3.28
C ASN A 67 -14.56 7.10 1.95
N HIS A 68 -14.44 5.75 1.92
CA HIS A 68 -14.73 4.90 0.76
C HIS A 68 -13.99 5.26 -0.54
N GLN A 69 -12.77 5.81 -0.42
CA GLN A 69 -11.96 6.22 -1.59
C GLN A 69 -11.16 5.07 -2.22
N VAL A 70 -11.17 3.90 -1.60
CA VAL A 70 -10.25 2.79 -1.89
C VAL A 70 -11.02 1.62 -2.48
N THR A 71 -10.72 1.25 -3.72
CA THR A 71 -11.33 0.08 -4.39
C THR A 71 -10.42 -1.14 -4.38
N LYS A 72 -9.10 -0.93 -4.24
CA LYS A 72 -8.12 -2.00 -4.06
C LYS A 72 -7.10 -1.64 -2.99
N TYR A 73 -6.73 -2.61 -2.16
CA TYR A 73 -5.69 -2.46 -1.15
C TYR A 73 -4.69 -3.61 -1.24
N ILE A 74 -3.42 -3.30 -1.51
CA ILE A 74 -2.31 -4.24 -1.43
C ILE A 74 -1.62 -4.05 -0.07
N ALA A 75 -1.78 -5.03 0.83
CA ALA A 75 -1.29 -4.94 2.20
C ALA A 75 -1.01 -6.31 2.81
N ALA A 76 -0.23 -6.33 3.91
CA ALA A 76 -0.06 -7.53 4.72
C ALA A 76 -1.17 -7.66 5.79
N HIS A 77 -1.73 -6.54 6.24
CA HIS A 77 -2.71 -6.53 7.33
C HIS A 77 -3.72 -5.38 7.23
N VAL A 78 -5.01 -5.72 7.10
CA VAL A 78 -6.12 -4.75 7.12
C VAL A 78 -7.00 -4.83 8.37
N GLY A 79 -6.77 -5.80 9.25
CA GLY A 79 -7.70 -6.18 10.31
C GLY A 79 -7.83 -5.20 11.49
N THR A 80 -7.10 -4.09 11.50
CA THR A 80 -7.16 -3.08 12.57
C THR A 80 -8.04 -1.88 12.23
N SER A 81 -8.46 -1.75 10.96
CA SER A 81 -9.43 -0.74 10.50
C SER A 81 -10.80 -1.39 10.33
N ALA A 82 -11.80 -0.87 11.03
CA ALA A 82 -13.17 -1.37 10.94
C ALA A 82 -13.78 -1.02 9.57
N ALA A 83 -13.44 0.17 9.04
CA ALA A 83 -13.85 0.57 7.71
C ALA A 83 -13.27 -0.34 6.63
N ALA A 84 -11.96 -0.64 6.69
CA ALA A 84 -11.33 -1.55 5.73
C ALA A 84 -11.91 -2.97 5.79
N GLN A 85 -12.21 -3.48 6.99
CA GLN A 85 -12.90 -4.76 7.17
C GLN A 85 -14.28 -4.75 6.53
N HIS A 86 -15.08 -3.73 6.81
CA HIS A 86 -16.43 -3.58 6.25
C HIS A 86 -16.39 -3.60 4.71
N ASP A 87 -15.50 -2.82 4.10
CA ASP A 87 -15.43 -2.70 2.64
C ASP A 87 -14.87 -3.98 1.99
N TYR A 88 -13.95 -4.66 2.66
CA TYR A 88 -13.48 -5.98 2.22
C TYR A 88 -14.59 -7.03 2.27
N PHE A 89 -15.32 -7.15 3.38
CA PHE A 89 -16.37 -8.16 3.54
C PHE A 89 -17.63 -7.88 2.70
N SER A 90 -17.94 -6.60 2.46
CA SER A 90 -19.04 -6.21 1.56
C SER A 90 -18.68 -6.35 0.08
N GLY A 91 -17.38 -6.45 -0.24
CA GLY A 91 -16.87 -6.60 -1.60
C GLY A 91 -16.71 -5.29 -2.36
N THR A 92 -16.91 -4.13 -1.70
CA THR A 92 -16.68 -2.80 -2.29
C THR A 92 -15.19 -2.49 -2.46
N MET A 93 -14.33 -3.09 -1.63
CA MET A 93 -12.87 -3.03 -1.74
C MET A 93 -12.27 -4.43 -1.89
N LYS A 94 -11.40 -4.61 -2.88
CA LYS A 94 -10.57 -5.82 -3.02
C LYS A 94 -9.31 -5.71 -2.15
N VAL A 95 -8.93 -6.77 -1.47
CA VAL A 95 -7.64 -6.83 -0.75
C VAL A 95 -6.74 -7.89 -1.38
N GLU A 96 -5.54 -7.49 -1.77
CA GLU A 96 -4.45 -8.38 -2.17
C GLU A 96 -3.55 -8.58 -0.96
N PHE A 97 -3.78 -9.68 -0.23
CA PHE A 97 -2.98 -10.02 0.94
C PHE A 97 -1.60 -10.49 0.50
N THR A 98 -0.57 -9.67 0.74
CA THR A 98 0.81 -9.97 0.40
C THR A 98 1.66 -9.93 1.67
N PRO A 99 2.54 -10.91 1.93
CA PRO A 99 3.43 -10.88 3.10
C PRO A 99 4.23 -9.57 3.17
N MET A 100 4.38 -9.00 4.36
CA MET A 100 4.95 -7.65 4.56
C MET A 100 6.31 -7.46 3.88
N GLY A 101 7.23 -8.42 4.07
CA GLY A 101 8.54 -8.36 3.41
C GLY A 101 8.44 -8.44 1.89
N THR A 102 7.47 -9.20 1.37
CA THR A 102 7.22 -9.31 -0.07
C THR A 102 6.67 -8.01 -0.65
N VAL A 103 5.77 -7.28 0.04
CA VAL A 103 5.31 -5.95 -0.40
C VAL A 103 6.49 -4.99 -0.57
N VAL A 104 7.36 -4.94 0.45
CA VAL A 104 8.55 -4.08 0.45
C VAL A 104 9.51 -4.46 -0.68
N GLU A 105 9.80 -5.74 -0.86
CA GLU A 105 10.69 -6.19 -1.94
C GLU A 105 10.09 -5.94 -3.32
N ARG A 106 8.77 -6.07 -3.50
CA ARG A 106 8.11 -5.74 -4.77
C ARG A 106 8.23 -4.25 -5.11
N LEU A 107 8.08 -3.38 -4.11
CA LEU A 107 8.30 -1.93 -4.26
C LEU A 107 9.77 -1.61 -4.58
N HIS A 108 10.70 -2.25 -3.85
CA HIS A 108 12.13 -2.11 -4.09
C HIS A 108 12.52 -2.57 -5.49
N ALA A 109 12.05 -3.74 -5.93
CA ALA A 109 12.28 -4.26 -7.28
C ALA A 109 11.78 -3.28 -8.35
N ALA A 110 10.61 -2.68 -8.17
CA ALA A 110 10.08 -1.68 -9.09
C ALA A 110 10.96 -0.43 -9.15
N GLY A 111 11.40 0.09 -8.00
CA GLY A 111 12.27 1.26 -7.92
C GLY A 111 13.69 1.02 -8.45
N ALA A 112 14.20 -0.22 -8.31
CA ALA A 112 15.52 -0.63 -8.78
C ALA A 112 15.55 -1.11 -10.23
N GLY A 113 14.39 -1.22 -10.90
CA GLY A 113 14.30 -1.73 -12.27
C GLY A 113 14.54 -3.24 -12.40
N LEU A 114 14.30 -4.01 -11.32
CA LEU A 114 14.38 -5.47 -11.34
C LEU A 114 13.09 -6.07 -11.94
N GLY A 115 13.22 -7.24 -12.58
CA GLY A 115 12.12 -7.89 -13.29
C GLY A 115 11.17 -8.72 -12.43
N ALA A 116 11.62 -9.20 -11.26
CA ALA A 116 10.82 -10.03 -10.36
C ALA A 116 11.46 -10.13 -8.97
N VAL A 117 10.66 -10.54 -7.98
CA VAL A 117 11.10 -10.92 -6.64
C VAL A 117 10.92 -12.43 -6.47
N LEU A 118 12.00 -13.15 -6.19
CA LEU A 118 11.96 -14.56 -5.81
C LEU A 118 12.08 -14.65 -4.29
N THR A 119 11.05 -15.14 -3.62
CA THR A 119 11.06 -15.30 -2.17
C THR A 119 10.46 -16.65 -1.76
N PRO A 120 11.01 -17.35 -0.76
CA PRO A 120 10.38 -18.55 -0.22
C PRO A 120 9.14 -18.21 0.64
N THR A 121 8.91 -16.93 0.94
CA THR A 121 7.76 -16.51 1.75
C THR A 121 6.45 -16.80 1.00
N GLY A 122 5.62 -17.64 1.59
CA GLY A 122 4.33 -18.07 1.04
C GLY A 122 4.35 -19.49 0.47
N VAL A 123 5.51 -20.09 0.25
CA VAL A 123 5.62 -21.52 -0.11
C VAL A 123 5.03 -22.37 1.02
N GLY A 124 4.19 -23.34 0.66
CA GLY A 124 3.43 -24.20 1.55
C GLY A 124 2.17 -23.55 2.14
N THR A 125 1.76 -22.38 1.64
CA THR A 125 0.59 -21.63 2.14
C THR A 125 -0.40 -21.37 1.01
N ILE A 126 -1.57 -20.80 1.34
CA ILE A 126 -2.60 -20.43 0.35
C ILE A 126 -2.10 -19.50 -0.76
N LEU A 127 -1.03 -18.74 -0.51
CA LEU A 127 -0.43 -17.83 -1.50
C LEU A 127 0.31 -18.55 -2.61
N GLU A 128 0.71 -19.80 -2.39
CA GLU A 128 1.46 -20.60 -3.36
C GLU A 128 0.66 -20.86 -4.63
N ASP A 129 -0.64 -21.11 -4.50
CA ASP A 129 -1.53 -21.41 -5.63
C ASP A 129 -1.82 -20.18 -6.49
N GLU A 130 -1.54 -18.98 -5.98
CA GLU A 130 -1.76 -17.71 -6.66
C GLU A 130 -0.54 -17.22 -7.45
N HIS A 131 0.62 -17.87 -7.31
CA HIS A 131 1.90 -17.38 -7.84
C HIS A 131 2.68 -18.44 -8.60
N GLU A 132 3.46 -17.98 -9.59
CA GLU A 132 4.42 -18.85 -10.26
C GLU A 132 5.51 -19.32 -9.29
N LYS A 133 5.96 -20.56 -9.49
CA LYS A 133 7.01 -21.20 -8.70
C LYS A 133 8.27 -21.45 -9.49
N VAL A 134 9.41 -21.30 -8.84
CA VAL A 134 10.71 -21.67 -9.40
C VAL A 134 11.62 -22.31 -8.36
N THR A 135 12.33 -23.35 -8.79
CA THR A 135 13.39 -23.97 -7.99
C THR A 135 14.75 -23.39 -8.39
N ARG A 136 15.47 -22.85 -7.41
CA ARG A 136 16.85 -22.35 -7.58
C ARG A 136 17.71 -22.89 -6.46
N ASN A 137 18.88 -23.43 -6.80
CA ASN A 137 19.83 -24.00 -5.85
C ASN A 137 19.19 -25.03 -4.89
N GLY A 138 18.28 -25.86 -5.38
CA GLY A 138 17.59 -26.89 -4.60
C GLY A 138 16.50 -26.37 -3.65
N LYS A 139 16.13 -25.09 -3.74
CA LYS A 139 15.07 -24.47 -2.92
C LYS A 139 13.97 -23.88 -3.80
N GLU A 140 12.73 -23.99 -3.34
CA GLU A 140 11.55 -23.43 -4.01
C GLU A 140 11.31 -21.97 -3.58
N TYR A 141 10.84 -21.17 -4.54
CA TYR A 141 10.52 -19.75 -4.38
C TYR A 141 9.22 -19.46 -5.13
N LEU A 142 8.42 -18.54 -4.58
CA LEU A 142 7.35 -17.88 -5.30
C LEU A 142 7.93 -16.67 -6.07
N ILE A 143 7.40 -16.42 -7.25
CA ILE A 143 7.74 -15.27 -8.10
C ILE A 143 6.66 -14.21 -7.91
N TYR A 144 7.08 -12.99 -7.56
CA TYR A 144 6.20 -11.82 -7.50
C TYR A 144 6.67 -10.74 -8.47
N ASP A 145 5.71 -10.11 -9.13
CA ASP A 145 5.97 -8.97 -10.01
C ASP A 145 6.36 -7.71 -9.22
N PRO A 146 7.24 -6.85 -9.80
CA PRO A 146 7.53 -5.54 -9.25
C PRO A 146 6.27 -4.69 -9.09
N LEU A 147 6.10 -4.08 -7.92
CA LEU A 147 4.93 -3.28 -7.59
C LEU A 147 5.17 -1.81 -7.94
N LYS A 148 4.79 -1.40 -9.15
CA LYS A 148 4.86 -0.01 -9.60
C LYS A 148 3.69 0.81 -9.04
N ILE A 149 4.01 1.90 -8.34
CA ILE A 149 3.05 2.89 -7.84
C ILE A 149 3.13 4.17 -8.68
N ASP A 150 2.04 4.93 -8.72
CA ASP A 150 1.93 6.16 -9.49
C ASP A 150 2.41 7.35 -8.66
N VAL A 151 2.05 7.37 -7.37
CA VAL A 151 2.44 8.41 -6.41
C VAL A 151 2.87 7.78 -5.09
N ALA A 152 3.88 8.38 -4.44
CA ALA A 152 4.31 8.01 -3.09
C ALA A 152 4.11 9.19 -2.12
N LEU A 153 3.37 8.96 -1.04
CA LEU A 153 3.25 9.88 0.08
C LEU A 153 4.20 9.43 1.20
N ILE A 154 5.21 10.24 1.49
CA ILE A 154 6.30 9.89 2.41
C ILE A 154 6.45 10.98 3.47
N LYS A 155 6.74 10.57 4.71
CA LYS A 155 7.11 11.47 5.81
C LYS A 155 8.60 11.40 6.14
N ALA A 156 9.21 12.55 6.36
CA ALA A 156 10.57 12.68 6.88
C ALA A 156 10.64 13.75 7.97
N THR A 157 11.61 13.63 8.87
CA THR A 157 11.85 14.63 9.94
C THR A 157 12.50 15.90 9.39
N LYS A 158 13.33 15.78 8.36
CA LYS A 158 14.06 16.87 7.72
C LYS A 158 14.22 16.60 6.23
N ALA A 159 14.17 17.67 5.44
CA ALA A 159 14.52 17.70 4.02
C ALA A 159 15.23 19.02 3.75
N ASP A 160 16.23 19.02 2.88
CA ASP A 160 16.90 20.24 2.42
C ASP A 160 16.16 20.89 1.25
N LYS A 161 16.60 22.08 0.85
CA LYS A 161 16.04 22.81 -0.30
C LYS A 161 16.74 22.41 -1.59
#